data_AF-A0A2M6YN96-F1
#
_entry.id   AF-A0A2M6YN96-F1
#
_cell.length_a   1.000
_cell.length_b   1.000
_cell.length_c   1.000
_cell.angle_alpha   90.00
_cell.angle_beta   90.00
_cell.angle_gamma   90.00
#
_symmetry.space_group_name_H-M   'P 1'
#
loop_
_entity.id
_entity.type
_entity.pdbx_description
1 polymer ?
#
loop_
_entity_poly.entity_id
_entity_poly.type
_entity_poly.pdbx_seq_one_letter_code
_entity_poly.pdbx_strand_id
1 'polypeptide(L)' 'MVLLGKTFFDGIDGIDGIDGMDRIAVTMGDPTGVGPECLVKALALLLPNAGFQPVVIGDRRA' A
#
# COMPACT_ATOMS: atom_id res chain seq x y z
N MET A 1 -13.39 -3.66 -5.24
CA MET A 1 -12.21 -4.23 -5.92
C MET A 1 -11.14 -3.15 -5.89
N VAL A 2 -10.24 -3.20 -4.89
CA VAL A 2 -9.09 -2.30 -4.85
C VAL A 2 -8.15 -2.79 -5.94
N LEU A 3 -7.96 -1.97 -6.98
CA LEU A 3 -6.97 -2.25 -8.01
C LEU A 3 -5.61 -2.00 -7.39
N LEU A 4 -4.98 -3.05 -6.86
CA LEU A 4 -3.56 -3.01 -6.48
C LEU A 4 -2.76 -2.83 -7.79
N GLY A 5 -2.50 -1.58 -8.13
CA GLY A 5 -1.58 -1.22 -9.20
C GLY A 5 -0.23 -1.85 -8.88
N LYS A 6 0.20 -2.79 -9.73
CA LYS A 6 1.48 -3.48 -9.60
C LYS A 6 2.61 -2.50 -9.92
N THR A 7 3.05 -1.76 -8.91
CA THR A 7 4.40 -1.23 -8.83
C THR A 7 4.93 -1.67 -7.49
N PHE A 8 5.48 -2.89 -7.47
CA PHE A 8 6.39 -3.32 -6.42
C PHE A 8 7.58 -2.35 -6.52
N PHE A 9 7.70 -1.44 -5.55
CA PHE A 9 9.00 -0.86 -5.31
C PHE A 9 9.71 -1.94 -4.50
N ASP A 10 10.46 -2.74 -5.24
CA ASP A 10 11.52 -3.56 -4.70
C ASP A 10 12.39 -2.71 -3.76
N GLY A 11 13.13 -3.35 -2.87
CA GLY A 11 14.17 -2.62 -2.19
C GLY A 11 15.23 -2.12 -3.20
N ILE A 12 16.33 -1.64 -2.66
CA ILE A 12 17.31 -0.81 -3.36
C ILE A 12 17.87 -1.48 -4.64
N ASP A 13 17.77 -2.81 -4.80
CA ASP A 13 18.41 -3.57 -5.89
C ASP A 13 17.51 -4.48 -6.75
N GLY A 14 16.23 -4.66 -6.44
CA GLY A 14 15.33 -5.48 -7.27
C GLY A 14 15.26 -6.98 -6.97
N ILE A 15 15.87 -7.45 -5.89
CA ILE A 15 15.89 -8.87 -5.51
C ILE A 15 15.05 -9.10 -4.26
N ASP A 16 13.98 -9.91 -4.40
CA ASP A 16 13.08 -10.22 -3.29
C ASP A 16 13.80 -10.92 -2.13
N GLY A 17 13.56 -10.43 -0.90
CA GLY A 17 14.09 -11.04 0.32
C GLY A 17 15.56 -10.76 0.67
N ILE A 18 16.26 -9.88 -0.06
CA ILE A 18 17.66 -9.53 0.22
C ILE A 18 17.80 -8.18 0.97
N ASP A 19 16.96 -7.21 0.67
CA ASP A 19 17.18 -5.79 1.02
C ASP A 19 16.15 -5.17 1.97
N GLY A 20 15.24 -5.97 2.52
CA GLY A 20 14.32 -5.56 3.59
C GLY A 20 12.87 -5.96 3.33
N MET A 21 11.91 -5.26 3.96
CA MET A 21 10.48 -5.44 3.67
C MET A 21 10.10 -4.70 2.39
N ASP A 22 9.55 -5.44 1.42
CA ASP A 22 9.07 -4.92 0.13
C ASP A 22 8.12 -3.74 0.31
N ARG A 23 8.17 -2.75 -0.59
CA ARG A 23 7.25 -1.61 -0.56
C ARG A 23 6.18 -1.74 -1.62
N ILE A 24 4.92 -1.69 -1.17
CA ILE A 24 3.77 -1.77 -2.07
C ILE A 24 3.09 -0.41 -2.12
N ALA A 25 3.12 0.22 -3.29
CA ALA A 25 2.36 1.45 -3.53
C ALA A 25 0.86 1.14 -3.60
N VAL A 26 0.05 1.87 -2.84
CA VAL A 26 -1.42 1.73 -2.82
C VAL A 26 -2.05 3.10 -3.08
N THR A 27 -2.73 3.24 -4.21
CA THR A 27 -3.45 4.47 -4.52
C THR A 27 -4.78 4.52 -3.77
N MET A 28 -5.13 5.70 -3.26
CA MET A 28 -6.37 5.91 -2.52
C MET A 28 -7.63 5.82 -3.42
N GLY A 29 -7.49 6.18 -4.70
CA GLY A 29 -8.60 6.30 -5.63
C GLY A 29 -9.30 7.67 -5.54
N ASP A 30 -10.59 7.71 -5.84
CA ASP A 30 -11.43 8.91 -5.68
C ASP A 30 -11.67 9.20 -4.19
N PRO A 31 -11.28 10.38 -3.66
CA PRO A 31 -11.46 10.74 -2.26
C PRO A 31 -12.93 10.88 -1.85
N THR A 32 -13.82 11.16 -2.81
CA THR A 32 -15.26 11.32 -2.54
C THR A 32 -16.03 10.00 -2.54
N GLY A 33 -15.38 8.92 -2.98
CA GLY A 33 -15.89 7.56 -2.91
C GLY A 33 -15.50 6.86 -1.60
N VAL A 34 -15.76 5.55 -1.52
CA VAL A 34 -15.46 4.72 -0.33
C VAL A 34 -14.01 4.22 -0.25
N GLY A 35 -13.15 4.70 -1.17
CA GLY A 35 -11.75 4.28 -1.30
C GLY A 35 -10.93 4.54 -0.03
N PRO A 36 -10.96 5.77 0.52
CA PRO A 36 -10.24 6.12 1.74
C PRO A 36 -10.60 5.23 2.93
N GLU A 37 -11.89 5.00 3.21
CA GLU A 37 -12.33 4.21 4.37
C GLU A 37 -12.00 2.72 4.21
N CYS A 38 -12.14 2.18 2.99
CA CYS A 38 -11.72 0.81 2.70
C CYS A 38 -10.21 0.64 2.88
N LEU A 39 -9.42 1.62 2.42
CA LEU A 39 -7.96 1.60 2.55
C LEU A 39 -7.54 1.61 4.02
N VAL A 40 -8.10 2.51 4.84
CA VAL A 40 -7.80 2.56 6.28
C VAL A 40 -8.15 1.26 6.97
N LYS A 41 -9.33 0.68 6.69
CA LYS A 41 -9.75 -0.61 7.28
C LYS A 41 -8.84 -1.77 6.86
N ALA A 42 -8.48 -1.84 5.59
CA ALA A 42 -7.59 -2.88 5.08
C ALA A 42 -6.20 -2.78 5.73
N LEU A 43 -5.64 -1.56 5.82
CA LEU A 43 -4.33 -1.36 6.44
C LEU A 43 -4.35 -1.68 7.95
N ALA A 44 -5.40 -1.29 8.67
CA ALA A 44 -5.52 -1.62 10.10
C ALA A 44 -5.53 -3.14 10.37
N LEU A 45 -6.11 -3.93 9.45
CA LEU A 45 -6.12 -5.39 9.54
C LEU A 45 -4.80 -6.04 9.10
N LEU A 46 -4.13 -5.47 8.09
CA LEU A 46 -2.95 -6.09 7.47
C LEU A 46 -1.64 -5.71 8.16
N LEU A 47 -1.47 -4.46 8.57
CA LEU A 47 -0.22 -3.93 9.13
C LEU A 47 0.37 -4.74 10.30
N PRO A 48 -0.42 -5.33 11.23
CA PRO A 48 0.13 -6.10 12.33
C PRO A 48 0.93 -7.35 11.90
N ASN A 49 0.66 -7.91 10.72
CA ASN A 49 1.27 -9.14 10.22
C ASN A 49 1.76 -9.01 8.77
N ALA A 50 1.90 -7.78 8.25
CA ALA A 50 2.32 -7.57 6.88
C ALA A 50 3.81 -7.88 6.72
N GLY A 51 4.16 -8.79 5.80
CA GLY A 51 5.55 -9.03 5.38
C GLY A 51 6.09 -7.98 4.41
N PHE A 52 5.37 -6.87 4.25
CA PHE A 52 5.69 -5.76 3.34
C PHE A 52 5.26 -4.44 3.98
N GLN A 53 5.84 -3.35 3.51
CA GLN A 53 5.51 -1.99 3.94
C GLN A 53 4.61 -1.30 2.88
N PRO A 54 3.30 -1.12 3.15
CA PRO A 54 2.45 -0.37 2.24
C PRO A 54 2.80 1.13 2.25
N VAL A 55 2.81 1.74 1.06
CA VAL A 55 3.00 3.18 0.84
C VAL A 55 1.73 3.72 0.21
N VAL A 56 0.95 4.48 0.98
CA VAL A 56 -0.27 5.09 0.49
C VAL A 56 0.04 6.31 -0.36
N ILE A 57 -0.48 6.33 -1.58
CA ILE A 57 -0.44 7.47 -2.51
C ILE A 57 -1.85 8.07 -2.56
N GLY A 58 -2.00 9.23 -1.94
CA GLY A 58 -3.27 9.96 -1.84
C GLY A 58 -3.12 11.23 -1.01
N ASP A 59 -4.24 11.86 -0.67
CA ASP A 59 -4.27 13.04 0.20
C ASP A 59 -4.56 12.60 1.65
N ARG A 60 -3.79 13.13 2.61
CA ARG A 60 -3.96 12.83 4.04
C ARG A 60 -5.15 13.58 4.66
N ARG A 61 -5.62 14.66 4.03
CA ARG A 61 -6.64 15.58 4.53
C ARG A 61 -7.95 15.54 3.74
N ALA A 62 -7.97 14.84 2.61
CA ALA A 62 -9.18 14.69 1.81
C ALA A 62 -10.21 13.79 2.51
#